data_AF-M6DCS9-F1
#
_entry.id   AF-M6DCS9-F1
#
_cell.length_a   1.000
_cell.length_b   1.000
_cell.length_c   1.000
_cell.angle_alpha   90.00
_cell.angle_beta   90.00
_cell.angle_gamma   90.00
#
_symmetry.space_group_name_H-M   'P 1'
#
loop_
_entity.id
_entity.type
_entity.pdbx_description
1 polymer ?
#
loop_
_entity_poly.entity_id
_entity_poly.type
_entity_poly.pdbx_seq_one_letter_code
_entity_poly.pdbx_strand_id
1 'polypeptide(L)'
;VVTATELSKRLRIGYNAASLLKRRFQLFASDQNPKYKKLTYDALNDQFKDFLLPPNENRDISKIMAKRPYVCVDTAVLYSAGERASQGRKRYSHRGQTSSIYLSEKLGGRQVGTLVQTIAIKNGPVFFSSVPNQKAETLGPLIKEHLPTSTPLFTDQGYPWLWGIYRNHRSVNHSARSKDNRFRFARNRWSKNGVHNQIAEGNQRVLKTAFAAYGYIKPKYSQMYLNEFSFIKNANVFGLDVLVEDGDSCLSGDRSPSDEKTPGNGAVAIRRKGFVPKVPKKKKENWLQVSIHKNSYKVTPLEAVPKILSHTGYGTLNPLEKIEKANKTLRKEFEKYNYFWTNDSTKRFRRDREIEYQKYAQKIWNFVKHENGKGRKCSVNQICEELNLHKQTATRILNRWLKLKLIAKRRVGYNYYDRRINFYIKVLKDQLPFILYTKFRPSKKASSGVSKNEK
;
A
#
# COMPACT_ATOMS: atom_id res chain seq x y z
N VAL A 1 17.47 11.17 -15.79
CA VAL A 1 18.28 10.10 -15.13
C VAL A 1 19.74 10.48 -15.23
N VAL A 2 20.62 9.88 -14.43
CA VAL A 2 22.05 10.25 -14.43
C VAL A 2 22.88 9.04 -14.85
N THR A 3 23.08 8.82 -16.15
CA THR A 3 23.86 7.66 -16.62
C THR A 3 25.36 7.84 -16.33
N ALA A 4 26.11 6.73 -16.23
CA ALA A 4 27.57 6.80 -16.08
C ALA A 4 28.24 7.50 -17.27
N THR A 5 27.69 7.32 -18.47
CA THR A 5 28.13 7.99 -19.70
C THR A 5 27.89 9.50 -19.62
N GLU A 6 26.72 9.95 -19.18
CA GLU A 6 26.44 11.38 -18.97
C GLU A 6 27.34 11.98 -17.89
N LEU A 7 27.58 11.27 -16.78
CA LEU A 7 28.51 11.72 -15.74
C LEU A 7 29.94 11.89 -16.28
N SER A 8 30.42 10.92 -17.05
CA SER A 8 31.74 10.98 -17.69
C SER A 8 31.86 12.20 -18.61
N LYS A 9 30.85 12.44 -19.45
CA LYS A 9 30.81 13.58 -20.37
C LYS A 9 30.73 14.92 -19.65
N ARG A 10 29.83 15.06 -18.66
CA ARG A 10 29.61 16.33 -17.95
C ARG A 10 30.75 16.70 -17.02
N LEU A 11 31.32 15.73 -16.32
CA LEU A 11 32.41 15.95 -15.36
C LEU A 11 33.80 15.82 -16.01
N ARG A 12 33.88 15.44 -17.28
CA ARG A 12 35.14 15.19 -18.02
C ARG A 12 36.07 14.21 -17.30
N ILE A 13 35.50 13.15 -16.73
CA ILE A 13 36.23 12.08 -16.05
C ILE A 13 36.16 10.78 -16.83
N GLY A 14 37.15 9.91 -16.65
CA GLY A 14 37.15 8.58 -17.27
C GLY A 14 35.92 7.74 -16.87
N TYR A 15 35.48 6.85 -17.75
CA TYR A 15 34.26 6.04 -17.55
C TYR A 15 34.29 5.21 -16.25
N ASN A 16 35.43 4.65 -15.89
CA ASN A 16 35.60 3.89 -14.64
C ASN A 16 35.34 4.76 -13.40
N ALA A 17 35.85 6.00 -13.40
CA ALA A 17 35.61 6.96 -12.32
C ALA A 17 34.14 7.38 -12.27
N ALA A 18 33.51 7.65 -13.43
CA ALA A 18 32.09 7.98 -13.52
C ALA A 18 31.17 6.82 -13.05
N SER A 19 31.51 5.59 -13.40
CA SER A 19 30.80 4.37 -12.97
C SER A 19 30.92 4.16 -11.46
N LEU A 20 32.10 4.41 -10.88
CA LEU A 20 32.31 4.37 -9.44
C LEU A 20 31.49 5.45 -8.72
N LEU A 21 31.51 6.68 -9.24
CA LEU A 21 30.72 7.79 -8.71
C LEU A 21 29.22 7.49 -8.76
N LYS A 22 28.74 6.93 -9.87
CA LYS A 22 27.35 6.49 -10.03
C LYS A 22 26.94 5.50 -8.95
N ARG A 23 27.75 4.46 -8.71
CA ARG A 23 27.47 3.47 -7.65
C ARG A 23 27.43 4.10 -6.27
N ARG A 24 28.37 5.01 -5.97
CA ARG A 24 28.40 5.74 -4.70
C ARG A 24 27.17 6.63 -4.53
N PHE A 25 26.75 7.31 -5.60
CA PHE A 25 25.53 8.14 -5.59
C PHE A 25 24.27 7.30 -5.38
N GLN A 26 24.19 6.12 -5.96
CA GLN A 26 23.09 5.18 -5.73
C GLN A 26 23.02 4.68 -4.29
N LEU A 27 24.16 4.43 -3.66
CA LEU A 27 24.22 4.09 -2.23
C LEU A 27 23.80 5.28 -1.37
N PHE A 28 24.33 6.47 -1.65
CA PHE A 28 23.93 7.70 -0.97
C PHE A 28 22.41 7.90 -1.03
N ALA A 29 21.80 7.82 -2.22
CA ALA A 29 20.36 7.92 -2.40
C ALA A 29 19.57 6.86 -1.62
N SER A 30 20.09 5.62 -1.57
CA SER A 30 19.49 4.53 -0.81
C SER A 30 19.51 4.79 0.70
N ASP A 31 20.58 5.38 1.20
CA ASP A 31 20.75 5.71 2.61
C ASP A 31 19.94 6.95 3.04
N GLN A 32 19.69 7.89 2.11
CA GLN A 32 18.93 9.12 2.40
C GLN A 32 17.41 8.98 2.24
N ASN A 33 16.93 8.10 1.34
CA ASN A 33 15.49 7.92 1.12
C ASN A 33 14.65 7.63 2.37
N PRO A 34 15.14 6.86 3.38
CA PRO A 34 14.43 6.67 4.64
C PRO A 34 14.08 7.98 5.36
N LYS A 35 14.91 9.04 5.24
CA LYS A 35 14.61 10.36 5.82
C LYS A 35 13.38 10.99 5.17
N TYR A 36 13.35 11.07 3.84
CA TYR A 36 12.18 11.56 3.10
C TYR A 36 10.93 10.74 3.38
N LYS A 37 11.07 9.44 3.53
CA LYS A 37 9.96 8.56 3.92
C LYS A 37 9.41 8.92 5.29
N LYS A 38 10.27 9.14 6.29
CA LYS A 38 9.87 9.53 7.65
C LYS A 38 9.14 10.88 7.63
N LEU A 39 9.70 11.88 6.97
CA LEU A 39 9.09 13.20 6.81
C LEU A 39 7.72 13.13 6.15
N THR A 40 7.61 12.32 5.10
CA THR A 40 6.34 12.08 4.41
C THR A 40 5.32 11.41 5.34
N TYR A 41 5.76 10.41 6.10
CA TYR A 41 4.91 9.68 7.04
C TYR A 41 4.36 10.63 8.10
N ASP A 42 5.23 11.43 8.71
CA ASP A 42 4.89 12.37 9.77
C ASP A 42 3.90 13.43 9.25
N ALA A 43 4.18 14.03 8.09
CA ALA A 43 3.29 15.01 7.45
C ALA A 43 1.89 14.44 7.14
N LEU A 44 1.82 13.20 6.64
CA LEU A 44 0.54 12.53 6.37
C LEU A 44 -0.19 12.15 7.67
N ASN A 45 0.55 11.74 8.70
CA ASN A 45 -0.02 11.34 9.96
C ASN A 45 -0.68 12.52 10.65
N ASP A 46 0.01 13.67 10.70
CA ASP A 46 -0.50 14.89 11.31
C ASP A 46 -1.75 15.40 10.59
N GLN A 47 -1.74 15.36 9.26
CA GLN A 47 -2.88 15.83 8.46
C GLN A 47 -4.11 14.91 8.55
N PHE A 48 -3.92 13.59 8.68
CA PHE A 48 -5.00 12.60 8.55
C PHE A 48 -5.34 11.82 9.83
N LYS A 49 -4.68 12.07 10.96
CA LYS A 49 -4.88 11.34 12.24
C LYS A 49 -6.36 11.09 12.58
N ASP A 50 -7.20 12.11 12.48
CA ASP A 50 -8.64 12.05 12.78
C ASP A 50 -9.54 12.18 11.53
N PHE A 51 -8.94 12.07 10.35
CA PHE A 51 -9.66 12.17 9.09
C PHE A 51 -10.33 10.86 8.70
N LEU A 52 -11.60 10.95 8.30
CA LEU A 52 -12.37 9.84 7.75
C LEU A 52 -13.12 10.31 6.51
N LEU A 53 -12.96 9.57 5.41
CA LEU A 53 -13.76 9.78 4.21
C LEU A 53 -15.21 9.32 4.45
N PRO A 54 -16.20 9.93 3.78
CA PRO A 54 -17.58 9.46 3.85
C PRO A 54 -17.63 7.97 3.51
N PRO A 55 -18.24 7.12 4.35
CA PRO A 55 -18.04 5.67 4.27
C PRO A 55 -18.71 5.06 3.03
N ASN A 56 -19.74 5.71 2.47
CA ASN A 56 -20.31 5.40 1.16
C ASN A 56 -19.33 5.73 0.02
N GLU A 57 -18.94 4.70 -0.75
CA GLU A 57 -18.03 4.83 -1.91
C GLU A 57 -18.66 5.53 -3.12
N ASN A 58 -19.99 5.60 -3.17
CA ASN A 58 -20.69 6.27 -4.26
C ASN A 58 -20.82 7.79 -4.05
N ARG A 59 -20.42 8.31 -2.89
CA ARG A 59 -20.41 9.75 -2.63
C ARG A 59 -19.19 10.38 -3.29
N ASP A 60 -19.40 11.50 -3.97
CA ASP A 60 -18.31 12.28 -4.57
C ASP A 60 -17.44 12.93 -3.47
N ILE A 61 -16.15 12.65 -3.51
CA ILE A 61 -15.15 13.18 -2.57
C ILE A 61 -14.29 14.27 -3.20
N SER A 62 -14.54 14.65 -4.46
CA SER A 62 -13.72 15.62 -5.20
C SER A 62 -13.57 16.94 -4.45
N LYS A 63 -14.67 17.49 -3.90
CA LYS A 63 -14.65 18.73 -3.10
C LYS A 63 -13.87 18.58 -1.79
N ILE A 64 -14.01 17.45 -1.11
CA ILE A 64 -13.34 17.15 0.17
C ILE A 64 -11.82 17.04 -0.03
N MET A 65 -11.41 16.42 -1.15
CA MET A 65 -10.03 16.10 -1.47
C MET A 65 -9.34 17.13 -2.37
N ALA A 66 -10.04 18.17 -2.83
CA ALA A 66 -9.50 19.14 -3.78
C ALA A 66 -8.16 19.75 -3.33
N LYS A 67 -8.11 20.24 -2.08
CA LYS A 67 -6.96 20.90 -1.45
C LYS A 67 -6.15 19.99 -0.51
N ARG A 68 -6.43 18.68 -0.50
CA ARG A 68 -5.73 17.72 0.38
C ARG A 68 -4.84 16.80 -0.47
N PRO A 69 -3.66 16.41 0.01
CA PRO A 69 -2.91 15.36 -0.64
C PRO A 69 -3.65 14.02 -0.48
N TYR A 70 -3.48 13.15 -1.46
CA TYR A 70 -3.87 11.75 -1.36
C TYR A 70 -2.82 10.90 -2.04
N VAL A 71 -2.81 9.63 -1.67
CA VAL A 71 -1.82 8.68 -2.11
C VAL A 71 -2.42 7.77 -3.17
N CYS A 72 -1.73 7.64 -4.30
CA CYS A 72 -2.01 6.63 -5.29
C CYS A 72 -0.96 5.52 -5.17
N VAL A 73 -1.40 4.27 -5.07
CA VAL A 73 -0.50 3.11 -5.04
C VAL A 73 -0.83 2.16 -6.17
N ASP A 74 0.23 1.79 -6.89
CA ASP A 74 0.12 0.84 -7.98
C ASP A 74 1.43 0.10 -8.27
N THR A 75 1.35 -0.92 -9.12
CA THR A 75 2.49 -1.70 -9.58
C THR A 75 2.56 -1.71 -11.10
N ALA A 76 3.78 -1.58 -11.61
CA ALA A 76 4.05 -1.63 -13.04
C ALA A 76 5.27 -2.48 -13.35
N VAL A 77 5.19 -3.18 -14.47
CA VAL A 77 6.32 -3.92 -15.04
C VAL A 77 7.23 -2.93 -15.75
N LEU A 78 8.48 -2.85 -15.30
CA LEU A 78 9.52 -1.99 -15.87
C LEU A 78 10.30 -2.72 -16.96
N TYR A 79 10.76 -3.93 -16.67
CA TYR A 79 11.36 -4.84 -17.65
C TYR A 79 10.59 -6.17 -17.61
N SER A 80 10.23 -6.70 -18.78
CA SER A 80 9.48 -7.95 -18.91
C SER A 80 10.31 -9.06 -19.56
N ALA A 81 10.05 -10.30 -19.16
CA ALA A 81 10.48 -11.55 -19.78
C ALA A 81 9.69 -11.84 -21.08
N GLY A 82 9.64 -10.92 -22.03
CA GLY A 82 8.99 -11.18 -23.32
C GLY A 82 9.87 -12.02 -24.22
N GLU A 83 9.31 -12.94 -25.03
CA GLU A 83 10.11 -13.83 -25.91
C GLU A 83 11.12 -13.06 -26.76
N ARG A 84 10.70 -11.96 -27.39
CA ARG A 84 11.61 -11.07 -28.14
C ARG A 84 12.67 -10.40 -27.26
N ALA A 85 12.29 -10.00 -26.05
CA ALA A 85 13.17 -9.31 -25.11
C ALA A 85 14.14 -10.26 -24.38
N SER A 86 13.82 -11.55 -24.29
CA SER A 86 14.62 -12.58 -23.60
C SER A 86 15.27 -13.57 -24.57
N GLN A 87 15.65 -13.13 -25.77
CA GLN A 87 16.36 -13.94 -26.78
C GLN A 87 15.61 -15.25 -27.11
N GLY A 88 14.31 -15.17 -27.36
CA GLY A 88 13.45 -16.31 -27.69
C GLY A 88 12.94 -17.11 -26.48
N ARG A 89 13.33 -16.77 -25.25
CA ARG A 89 12.92 -17.53 -24.06
C ARG A 89 11.47 -17.26 -23.67
N LYS A 90 10.71 -18.33 -23.37
CA LYS A 90 9.30 -18.24 -22.97
C LYS A 90 9.12 -17.81 -21.51
N ARG A 91 8.12 -16.97 -21.26
CA ARG A 91 7.69 -16.57 -19.90
C ARG A 91 6.90 -17.66 -19.18
N TYR A 92 6.82 -17.55 -17.86
CA TYR A 92 6.05 -18.46 -17.02
C TYR A 92 4.56 -18.58 -17.41
N SER A 93 3.90 -17.44 -17.59
CA SER A 93 2.49 -17.39 -17.97
C SER A 93 2.17 -16.10 -18.72
N HIS A 94 1.19 -16.16 -19.62
CA HIS A 94 0.69 -15.01 -20.36
C HIS A 94 -0.33 -14.16 -19.58
N ARG A 95 -0.61 -14.50 -18.31
CA ARG A 95 -1.63 -13.82 -17.50
C ARG A 95 -1.04 -13.12 -16.28
N GLY A 96 -1.03 -11.80 -16.32
CA GLY A 96 -0.72 -10.94 -15.18
C GLY A 96 0.68 -10.32 -15.21
N GLN A 97 0.87 -9.30 -14.38
CA GLN A 97 2.15 -8.58 -14.31
C GLN A 97 3.25 -9.41 -13.66
N THR A 98 2.95 -10.12 -12.56
CA THR A 98 3.93 -11.00 -11.89
C THR A 98 4.48 -12.05 -12.84
N SER A 99 3.66 -12.74 -13.63
CA SER A 99 4.17 -13.77 -14.55
C SER A 99 5.05 -13.20 -15.66
N SER A 100 4.89 -11.91 -15.98
CA SER A 100 5.65 -11.25 -17.04
C SER A 100 7.11 -10.96 -16.65
N ILE A 101 7.49 -11.09 -15.38
CA ILE A 101 8.88 -10.85 -14.93
C ILE A 101 9.68 -12.14 -14.71
N TYR A 102 9.05 -13.30 -14.82
CA TYR A 102 9.67 -14.62 -14.64
C TYR A 102 9.76 -15.40 -15.95
N LEU A 103 10.86 -16.13 -16.13
CA LEU A 103 10.97 -17.16 -17.16
C LEU A 103 10.12 -18.39 -16.81
N SER A 104 9.92 -19.26 -17.80
CA SER A 104 9.23 -20.54 -17.60
C SER A 104 9.93 -21.45 -16.56
N GLU A 105 9.16 -22.36 -15.96
CA GLU A 105 9.68 -23.36 -15.02
C GLU A 105 10.77 -24.23 -15.66
N LYS A 106 10.60 -24.60 -16.95
CA LYS A 106 11.62 -25.32 -17.74
C LYS A 106 12.97 -24.60 -17.82
N LEU A 107 12.98 -23.28 -17.64
CA LEU A 107 14.18 -22.44 -17.65
C LEU A 107 14.60 -22.03 -16.22
N GLY A 108 14.17 -22.79 -15.21
CA GLY A 108 14.49 -22.57 -13.80
C GLY A 108 13.69 -21.47 -13.12
N GLY A 109 12.61 -20.97 -13.74
CA GLY A 109 11.68 -20.03 -13.09
C GLY A 109 12.33 -18.73 -12.58
N ARG A 110 13.47 -18.32 -13.18
CA ARG A 110 14.25 -17.17 -12.70
C ARG A 110 13.57 -15.84 -12.99
N GLN A 111 13.69 -14.89 -12.07
CA GLN A 111 13.28 -13.50 -12.29
C GLN A 111 14.28 -12.82 -13.22
N VAL A 112 13.82 -12.38 -14.39
CA VAL A 112 14.62 -11.58 -15.34
C VAL A 112 14.04 -10.19 -15.52
N GLY A 113 12.74 -10.02 -15.28
CA GLY A 113 12.07 -8.74 -15.30
C GLY A 113 12.08 -8.04 -13.95
N THR A 114 11.72 -6.76 -13.97
CA THR A 114 11.57 -5.94 -12.76
C THR A 114 10.13 -5.48 -12.66
N LEU A 115 9.49 -5.81 -11.54
CA LEU A 115 8.18 -5.27 -11.15
C LEU A 115 8.42 -4.19 -10.10
N VAL A 116 7.78 -3.03 -10.28
CA VAL A 116 7.98 -1.85 -9.46
C VAL A 116 6.67 -1.49 -8.78
N GLN A 117 6.68 -1.44 -7.45
CA GLN A 117 5.64 -0.80 -6.65
C GLN A 117 5.91 0.69 -6.56
N THR A 118 4.88 1.48 -6.77
CA THR A 118 4.90 2.94 -6.74
C THR A 118 3.98 3.43 -5.64
N ILE A 119 4.49 4.26 -4.75
CA ILE A 119 3.69 5.06 -3.81
C ILE A 119 3.89 6.51 -4.21
N ALA A 120 2.85 7.15 -4.71
CA ALA A 120 2.92 8.53 -5.19
C ALA A 120 1.89 9.42 -4.49
N ILE A 121 2.34 10.57 -3.98
CA ILE A 121 1.49 11.55 -3.33
C ILE A 121 1.16 12.68 -4.31
N LYS A 122 -0.10 13.14 -4.31
CA LYS A 122 -0.52 14.31 -5.11
C LYS A 122 0.33 15.52 -4.76
N ASN A 123 0.98 16.11 -5.77
CA ASN A 123 1.87 17.27 -5.63
C ASN A 123 2.98 17.06 -4.58
N GLY A 124 3.40 15.82 -4.37
CA GLY A 124 4.33 15.45 -3.32
C GLY A 124 5.34 14.41 -3.76
N PRO A 125 6.00 13.75 -2.79
CA PRO A 125 7.07 12.79 -3.08
C PRO A 125 6.54 11.49 -3.70
N VAL A 126 7.46 10.76 -4.30
CA VAL A 126 7.21 9.43 -4.89
C VAL A 126 8.29 8.46 -4.47
N PHE A 127 7.86 7.25 -4.14
CA PHE A 127 8.74 6.16 -3.73
C PHE A 127 8.52 4.96 -4.64
N PHE A 128 9.63 4.39 -5.11
CA PHE A 128 9.63 3.21 -5.96
C PHE A 128 10.35 2.05 -5.28
N SER A 129 9.70 0.88 -5.24
CA SER A 129 10.25 -0.34 -4.66
C SER A 129 10.23 -1.49 -5.67
N SER A 130 11.33 -2.20 -5.81
CA SER A 130 11.40 -3.44 -6.58
C SER A 130 10.75 -4.56 -5.78
N VAL A 131 9.80 -5.26 -6.39
CA VAL A 131 9.00 -6.30 -5.72
C VAL A 131 8.95 -7.58 -6.56
N PRO A 132 8.87 -8.77 -5.93
CA PRO A 132 8.77 -10.03 -6.66
C PRO A 132 7.36 -10.29 -7.21
N ASN A 133 6.32 -9.72 -6.60
CA ASN A 133 4.92 -9.99 -6.97
C ASN A 133 3.96 -8.91 -6.42
N GLN A 134 2.69 -9.01 -6.81
CA GLN A 134 1.61 -8.11 -6.38
C GLN A 134 0.80 -8.60 -5.16
N LYS A 135 1.28 -9.59 -4.41
CA LYS A 135 0.52 -10.21 -3.31
C LYS A 135 0.53 -9.32 -2.06
N ALA A 136 -0.49 -9.52 -1.21
CA ALA A 136 -0.66 -8.79 0.04
C ALA A 136 0.53 -8.93 1.00
N GLU A 137 1.14 -10.10 1.07
CA GLU A 137 2.31 -10.38 1.94
C GLU A 137 3.54 -9.57 1.53
N THR A 138 3.70 -9.33 0.23
CA THR A 138 4.83 -8.56 -0.31
C THR A 138 4.54 -7.06 -0.23
N LEU A 139 3.36 -6.62 -0.69
CA LEU A 139 3.06 -5.20 -0.80
C LEU A 139 2.53 -4.58 0.50
N GLY A 140 1.85 -5.36 1.34
CA GLY A 140 1.23 -4.88 2.58
C GLY A 140 2.23 -4.29 3.57
N PRO A 141 3.31 -5.01 3.94
CA PRO A 141 4.36 -4.47 4.79
C PRO A 141 4.99 -3.21 4.21
N LEU A 142 5.32 -3.22 2.91
CA LEU A 142 5.93 -2.07 2.23
C LEU A 142 5.03 -0.83 2.30
N ILE A 143 3.74 -0.95 1.97
CA ILE A 143 2.82 0.20 1.99
C ILE A 143 2.63 0.69 3.44
N LYS A 144 2.46 -0.23 4.41
CA LYS A 144 2.28 0.10 5.83
C LYS A 144 3.49 0.82 6.45
N GLU A 145 4.70 0.47 6.01
CA GLU A 145 5.92 1.13 6.46
C GLU A 145 6.03 2.56 5.93
N HIS A 146 5.44 2.86 4.76
CA HIS A 146 5.52 4.19 4.14
C HIS A 146 4.35 5.11 4.51
N LEU A 147 3.19 4.56 4.86
CA LEU A 147 1.95 5.33 4.99
C LEU A 147 1.24 5.09 6.32
N PRO A 148 0.75 6.15 6.98
CA PRO A 148 -0.19 6.02 8.09
C PRO A 148 -1.51 5.39 7.65
N THR A 149 -2.13 4.56 8.49
CA THR A 149 -3.38 3.81 8.19
C THR A 149 -4.61 4.70 8.00
N SER A 150 -4.53 5.95 8.42
CA SER A 150 -5.55 6.98 8.26
C SER A 150 -5.48 7.70 6.91
N THR A 151 -4.41 7.53 6.15
CA THR A 151 -4.18 8.28 4.90
C THR A 151 -5.21 7.90 3.81
N PRO A 152 -5.76 8.87 3.06
CA PRO A 152 -6.54 8.61 1.86
C PRO A 152 -5.70 7.89 0.80
N LEU A 153 -5.99 6.60 0.60
CA LEU A 153 -5.24 5.70 -0.27
C LEU A 153 -6.11 5.24 -1.43
N PHE A 154 -5.75 5.62 -2.65
CA PHE A 154 -6.47 5.27 -3.87
C PHE A 154 -5.65 4.28 -4.69
N THR A 155 -6.31 3.22 -5.15
CA THR A 155 -5.65 2.18 -5.95
C THR A 155 -6.56 1.71 -7.07
N ASP A 156 -6.02 0.85 -7.93
CA ASP A 156 -6.83 0.02 -8.81
C ASP A 156 -7.48 -1.12 -8.00
N GLN A 157 -8.41 -1.85 -8.62
CA GLN A 157 -9.06 -3.02 -8.01
C GLN A 157 -8.10 -4.18 -7.68
N GLY A 158 -6.83 -4.13 -8.10
CA GLY A 158 -5.81 -5.14 -7.83
C GLY A 158 -5.41 -5.30 -6.36
N TYR A 159 -5.90 -4.42 -5.47
CA TYR A 159 -5.52 -4.39 -4.04
C TYR A 159 -6.72 -4.59 -3.10
N PRO A 160 -7.48 -5.69 -3.26
CA PRO A 160 -8.72 -5.89 -2.53
C PRO A 160 -8.51 -6.21 -1.05
N TRP A 161 -7.30 -6.19 -0.51
CA TRP A 161 -6.99 -6.43 0.91
C TRP A 161 -6.66 -5.14 1.67
N LEU A 162 -6.40 -4.03 0.96
CA LEU A 162 -6.04 -2.75 1.58
C LEU A 162 -7.18 -2.13 2.41
N TRP A 163 -8.45 -2.40 2.08
CA TRP A 163 -9.59 -1.90 2.85
C TRP A 163 -9.60 -2.38 4.31
N GLY A 164 -8.96 -3.52 4.62
CA GLY A 164 -8.84 -4.04 5.98
C GLY A 164 -7.79 -3.29 6.81
N ILE A 165 -6.85 -2.62 6.15
CA ILE A 165 -5.71 -1.93 6.77
C ILE A 165 -5.93 -0.41 6.80
N TYR A 166 -6.37 0.15 5.68
CA TYR A 166 -6.56 1.58 5.47
C TYR A 166 -8.04 1.93 5.49
N ARG A 167 -8.45 2.68 6.50
CA ARG A 167 -9.86 3.06 6.68
C ARG A 167 -10.39 3.96 5.56
N ASN A 168 -9.51 4.73 4.93
CA ASN A 168 -9.80 5.65 3.84
C ASN A 168 -9.42 5.09 2.46
N HIS A 169 -9.27 3.76 2.33
CA HIS A 169 -9.00 3.13 1.04
C HIS A 169 -10.18 3.26 0.09
N ARG A 170 -9.89 3.60 -1.16
CA ARG A 170 -10.83 3.58 -2.28
C ARG A 170 -10.16 2.93 -3.49
N SER A 171 -10.96 2.30 -4.34
CA SER A 171 -10.42 1.70 -5.57
C SER A 171 -11.28 1.98 -6.80
N VAL A 172 -10.62 2.02 -7.96
CA VAL A 172 -11.29 2.17 -9.26
C VAL A 172 -11.16 0.86 -10.06
N ASN A 173 -12.22 0.53 -10.81
CA ASN A 173 -12.28 -0.65 -11.64
C ASN A 173 -11.92 -0.36 -13.10
N HIS A 174 -10.66 -0.58 -13.49
CA HIS A 174 -10.24 -0.44 -14.89
C HIS A 174 -10.90 -1.42 -15.87
N SER A 175 -11.49 -2.51 -15.36
CA SER A 175 -12.25 -3.49 -16.14
C SER A 175 -13.75 -3.18 -16.22
N ALA A 176 -14.21 -2.04 -15.69
CA ALA A 176 -15.63 -1.68 -15.71
C ALA A 176 -16.15 -1.56 -17.15
N ARG A 177 -17.22 -2.31 -17.43
CA ARG A 177 -17.96 -2.24 -18.70
C ARG A 177 -19.11 -1.25 -18.58
N SER A 178 -19.46 -0.62 -19.69
CA SER A 178 -20.62 0.26 -19.73
C SER A 178 -21.91 -0.55 -19.56
N LYS A 179 -22.98 0.10 -19.08
CA LYS A 179 -24.32 -0.47 -19.15
C LYS A 179 -24.90 -0.39 -20.56
N ASP A 180 -24.46 0.59 -21.33
CA ASP A 180 -24.85 0.76 -22.73
C ASP A 180 -23.98 -0.15 -23.61
N ASN A 181 -24.62 -1.07 -24.33
CA ASN A 181 -23.94 -2.03 -25.21
C ASN A 181 -23.17 -1.35 -26.35
N ARG A 182 -23.50 -0.11 -26.72
CA ARG A 182 -22.75 0.67 -27.72
C ARG A 182 -21.31 0.96 -27.28
N PHE A 183 -21.07 1.03 -25.97
CA PHE A 183 -19.75 1.30 -25.40
C PHE A 183 -19.23 0.09 -24.63
N ARG A 184 -18.16 -0.55 -25.12
CA ARG A 184 -17.57 -1.70 -24.42
C ARG A 184 -17.06 -1.36 -23.01
N PHE A 185 -16.54 -0.15 -22.81
CA PHE A 185 -15.89 0.27 -21.57
C PHE A 185 -16.55 1.50 -20.97
N ALA A 186 -16.71 1.51 -19.65
CA ALA A 186 -17.31 2.64 -18.96
C ALA A 186 -16.28 3.76 -18.73
N ARG A 187 -16.72 5.02 -18.82
CA ARG A 187 -15.87 6.19 -18.52
C ARG A 187 -15.36 6.18 -17.07
N ASN A 188 -16.18 5.67 -16.15
CA ASN A 188 -15.86 5.57 -14.72
C ASN A 188 -14.76 4.55 -14.37
N ARG A 189 -14.18 3.87 -15.37
CA ARG A 189 -13.09 2.91 -15.18
C ARG A 189 -11.75 3.57 -14.83
N TRP A 190 -11.58 4.86 -15.16
CA TRP A 190 -10.35 5.62 -14.92
C TRP A 190 -10.46 6.54 -13.71
N SER A 191 -11.66 7.10 -13.51
CA SER A 191 -11.97 7.95 -12.38
C SER A 191 -13.45 7.84 -12.05
N LYS A 192 -13.77 7.71 -10.77
CA LYS A 192 -15.15 7.68 -10.27
C LYS A 192 -15.21 8.48 -8.97
N ASN A 193 -16.11 9.45 -8.89
CA ASN A 193 -16.42 10.18 -7.64
C ASN A 193 -15.18 10.84 -6.98
N GLY A 194 -14.25 11.35 -7.77
CA GLY A 194 -12.99 11.93 -7.28
C GLY A 194 -11.89 10.91 -6.94
N VAL A 195 -12.16 9.60 -7.05
CA VAL A 195 -11.16 8.54 -6.88
C VAL A 195 -10.55 8.20 -8.23
N HIS A 196 -9.22 8.15 -8.31
CA HIS A 196 -8.45 7.71 -9.47
C HIS A 196 -7.03 7.30 -9.04
N ASN A 197 -6.29 6.64 -9.94
CA ASN A 197 -4.91 6.20 -9.71
C ASN A 197 -3.87 6.90 -10.61
N GLN A 198 -4.31 7.92 -11.35
CA GLN A 198 -3.49 8.64 -12.36
C GLN A 198 -2.14 9.18 -11.85
N ILE A 199 -2.00 9.51 -10.56
CA ILE A 199 -0.74 10.03 -10.01
C ILE A 199 0.35 8.94 -10.03
N ALA A 200 -0.01 7.71 -9.66
CA ALA A 200 0.92 6.59 -9.73
C ALA A 200 1.22 6.24 -11.20
N GLU A 201 0.19 6.12 -12.05
CA GLU A 201 0.35 5.83 -13.48
C GLU A 201 1.23 6.86 -14.22
N GLY A 202 1.01 8.16 -13.95
CA GLY A 202 1.81 9.24 -14.51
C GLY A 202 3.28 9.14 -14.09
N ASN A 203 3.54 8.87 -12.81
CA ASN A 203 4.89 8.66 -12.31
C ASN A 203 5.56 7.41 -12.89
N GLN A 204 4.81 6.32 -13.06
CA GLN A 204 5.30 5.10 -13.72
C GLN A 204 5.63 5.34 -15.20
N ARG A 205 4.87 6.17 -15.91
CA ARG A 205 5.18 6.56 -17.30
C ARG A 205 6.53 7.30 -17.35
N VAL A 206 6.72 8.30 -16.49
CA VAL A 206 7.99 9.03 -16.39
C VAL A 206 9.13 8.07 -16.03
N LEU A 207 8.91 7.13 -15.10
CA LEU A 207 9.88 6.11 -14.72
C LEU A 207 10.28 5.25 -15.93
N LYS A 208 9.32 4.73 -16.71
CA LYS A 208 9.60 3.91 -17.89
C LYS A 208 10.41 4.66 -18.93
N THR A 209 10.04 5.90 -19.24
CA THR A 209 10.79 6.75 -20.17
C THR A 209 12.21 7.00 -19.67
N ALA A 210 12.37 7.32 -18.38
CA ALA A 210 13.65 7.53 -17.75
C ALA A 210 14.56 6.28 -17.78
N PHE A 211 13.99 5.10 -17.53
CA PHE A 211 14.74 3.84 -17.49
C PHE A 211 15.06 3.28 -18.87
N ALA A 212 14.38 3.71 -19.93
CA ALA A 212 14.77 3.40 -21.30
C ALA A 212 16.20 3.88 -21.59
N ALA A 213 16.62 5.03 -21.04
CA ALA A 213 17.97 5.56 -21.21
C ALA A 213 19.06 4.72 -20.49
N TYR A 214 18.71 3.93 -19.47
CA TYR A 214 19.65 3.01 -18.83
C TYR A 214 19.81 1.69 -19.60
N GLY A 215 18.91 1.36 -20.52
CA GLY A 215 18.83 0.02 -21.10
C GLY A 215 18.33 -1.02 -20.10
N TYR A 216 18.65 -2.30 -20.30
CA TYR A 216 18.24 -3.37 -19.39
C TYR A 216 19.06 -3.37 -18.08
N ILE A 217 18.38 -3.40 -16.95
CA ILE A 217 19.00 -3.51 -15.62
C ILE A 217 18.66 -4.88 -15.03
N LYS A 218 19.69 -5.61 -14.58
CA LYS A 218 19.50 -6.88 -13.87
C LYS A 218 18.65 -6.65 -12.61
N PRO A 219 17.63 -7.49 -12.32
CA PRO A 219 16.75 -7.32 -11.16
C PRO A 219 17.49 -7.14 -9.83
N LYS A 220 18.64 -7.80 -9.64
CA LYS A 220 19.48 -7.62 -8.43
C LYS A 220 19.81 -6.15 -8.12
N TYR A 221 19.99 -5.32 -9.14
CA TYR A 221 20.38 -3.91 -8.98
C TYR A 221 19.22 -2.93 -9.11
N SER A 222 17.99 -3.40 -9.42
CA SER A 222 16.84 -2.54 -9.69
C SER A 222 16.56 -1.57 -8.54
N GLN A 223 16.57 -2.05 -7.28
CA GLN A 223 16.25 -1.23 -6.12
C GLN A 223 17.16 0.00 -5.99
N MET A 224 18.45 -0.12 -6.28
CA MET A 224 19.38 1.01 -6.21
C MET A 224 19.08 2.09 -7.25
N TYR A 225 18.72 1.69 -8.48
CA TYR A 225 18.31 2.64 -9.52
C TYR A 225 16.96 3.29 -9.20
N LEU A 226 16.03 2.54 -8.62
CA LEU A 226 14.74 3.06 -8.17
C LEU A 226 14.91 4.02 -6.98
N ASN A 227 15.80 3.72 -6.05
CA ASN A 227 16.14 4.57 -4.92
C ASN A 227 16.73 5.89 -5.40
N GLU A 228 17.68 5.84 -6.32
CA GLU A 228 18.25 7.04 -6.94
C GLU A 228 17.18 7.90 -7.62
N PHE A 229 16.31 7.27 -8.41
CA PHE A 229 15.26 8.01 -9.12
C PHE A 229 14.24 8.63 -8.15
N SER A 230 13.87 7.92 -7.09
CA SER A 230 13.01 8.42 -6.01
C SER A 230 13.70 9.60 -5.30
N PHE A 231 14.99 9.46 -4.96
CA PHE A 231 15.77 10.47 -4.26
C PHE A 231 15.81 11.78 -5.03
N ILE A 232 16.15 11.75 -6.33
CA ILE A 232 16.21 12.95 -7.17
C ILE A 232 14.84 13.64 -7.22
N LYS A 233 13.75 12.86 -7.36
CA LYS A 233 12.40 13.43 -7.37
C LYS A 233 12.02 14.05 -6.04
N ASN A 234 12.35 13.39 -4.94
CA ASN A 234 11.98 13.82 -3.60
C ASN A 234 12.83 15.01 -3.13
N ALA A 235 14.08 15.10 -3.57
CA ALA A 235 14.92 16.28 -3.36
C ALA A 235 14.32 17.54 -3.99
N ASN A 236 13.62 17.42 -5.13
CA ASN A 236 12.91 18.55 -5.73
C ASN A 236 11.66 18.98 -4.94
N VAL A 237 11.14 18.10 -4.07
CA VAL A 237 9.94 18.37 -3.27
C VAL A 237 10.31 18.91 -1.89
N PHE A 238 11.24 18.25 -1.21
CA PHE A 238 11.65 18.60 0.15
C PHE A 238 12.83 19.56 0.21
N GLY A 239 13.64 19.65 -0.85
CA GLY A 239 14.96 20.26 -0.77
C GLY A 239 16.03 19.29 -0.26
N LEU A 240 17.29 19.67 -0.41
CA LEU A 240 18.46 18.92 0.07
C LEU A 240 18.93 19.36 1.47
N ASP A 241 18.49 20.54 1.90
CA ASP A 241 18.69 21.13 3.22
C ASP A 241 18.22 20.22 4.34
N VAL A 242 17.08 19.57 4.15
CA VAL A 242 16.49 18.64 5.13
C VAL A 242 17.39 17.42 5.43
N LEU A 243 18.36 17.11 4.55
CA LEU A 243 19.29 16.00 4.78
C LEU A 243 20.39 16.32 5.80
N VAL A 244 20.64 17.61 6.08
CA VAL A 244 21.76 18.11 6.88
C VAL A 244 21.45 18.08 8.39
N GLU A 245 20.17 18.12 8.77
CA GLU A 245 19.74 18.41 10.15
C GLU A 245 19.94 17.26 11.18
N ASP A 246 20.34 16.06 10.77
CA ASP A 246 20.50 14.91 11.69
C ASP A 246 21.91 14.78 12.30
N GLY A 247 22.62 15.90 12.52
CA GLY A 247 23.98 15.90 13.04
C GLY A 247 24.22 16.95 14.10
N ASP A 248 23.77 16.68 15.33
CA ASP A 248 24.07 17.45 16.55
C ASP A 248 23.54 18.90 16.60
N SER A 249 22.96 19.23 17.76
CA SER A 249 22.74 20.58 18.25
C SER A 249 23.97 21.47 18.06
N CYS A 250 23.94 22.43 17.11
CA CYS A 250 24.77 23.65 17.17
C CYS A 250 24.47 24.68 16.07
N LEU A 251 23.20 24.95 15.76
CA LEU A 251 22.78 26.23 15.15
C LEU A 251 21.44 26.69 15.75
N SER A 252 21.39 26.85 17.06
CA SER A 252 20.50 27.84 17.67
C SER A 252 21.11 29.22 17.39
N GLY A 253 20.67 29.84 16.30
CA GLY A 253 20.94 31.23 15.99
C GLY A 253 19.70 31.78 15.32
N ASP A 254 18.93 32.53 16.10
CA ASP A 254 17.68 33.17 15.74
C ASP A 254 17.71 33.77 14.32
N ARG A 255 16.64 33.52 13.57
CA ARG A 255 16.32 34.31 12.38
C ARG A 255 14.89 34.79 12.48
N SER A 256 14.74 36.02 12.94
CA SER A 256 13.66 36.90 12.48
C SER A 256 14.26 38.06 11.68
N PRO A 257 13.51 38.65 10.74
CA PRO A 257 14.05 39.44 9.64
C PRO A 257 13.83 40.93 9.85
N SER A 258 14.87 41.75 9.67
CA SER A 258 14.84 43.04 8.96
C SER A 258 16.09 43.87 9.28
N ASP A 259 16.73 44.36 8.22
CA ASP A 259 17.09 45.77 8.00
C ASP A 259 18.44 45.95 7.32
N GLU A 260 18.39 46.80 6.29
CA GLU A 260 19.47 47.19 5.41
C GLU A 260 20.63 47.86 6.17
N LYS A 261 21.86 47.58 5.71
CA LYS A 261 22.86 48.58 5.23
C LYS A 261 24.25 47.93 5.12
N THR A 262 24.77 47.86 3.91
CA THR A 262 26.23 47.96 3.62
C THR A 262 26.63 49.45 3.66
N PRO A 263 27.91 49.87 3.68
CA PRO A 263 29.18 49.11 3.55
C PRO A 263 30.29 49.53 4.55
N GLY A 264 31.37 48.75 4.68
CA GLY A 264 32.57 49.21 5.39
C GLY A 264 33.61 48.12 5.64
N ASN A 265 34.83 48.36 5.18
CA ASN A 265 35.98 47.47 5.22
C ASN A 265 36.37 47.02 6.64
N GLY A 266 36.66 45.72 6.77
CA GLY A 266 37.25 45.14 7.97
C GLY A 266 37.34 43.63 7.82
N ALA A 267 38.48 43.14 7.33
CA ALA A 267 38.75 41.72 7.21
C ALA A 267 38.74 41.06 8.60
N VAL A 268 37.62 40.44 8.97
CA VAL A 268 37.58 39.44 10.04
C VAL A 268 37.27 38.11 9.38
N ALA A 269 38.33 37.42 8.98
CA ALA A 269 38.28 36.03 8.57
C ALA A 269 37.74 35.20 9.75
N ILE A 270 36.44 34.95 9.77
CA ILE A 270 35.86 33.87 10.57
C ILE A 270 36.39 32.58 9.95
N ARG A 271 37.53 32.12 10.48
CA ARG A 271 38.09 30.80 10.20
C ARG A 271 36.98 29.79 10.45
N ARG A 272 36.36 29.29 9.37
CA ARG A 272 35.49 28.13 9.41
C ARG A 272 36.26 27.06 10.18
N LYS A 273 35.75 26.63 11.34
CA LYS A 273 36.27 25.45 12.06
C LYS A 273 36.40 24.34 11.02
N GLY A 274 37.63 23.96 10.71
CA GLY A 274 37.92 22.92 9.76
C GLY A 274 37.13 21.68 10.17
N PHE A 275 36.39 21.11 9.23
CA PHE A 275 35.80 19.78 9.39
C PHE A 275 36.97 18.83 9.69
N VAL A 276 37.17 18.46 10.95
CA VAL A 276 38.22 17.51 11.31
C VAL A 276 37.84 16.19 10.63
N PRO A 277 38.64 15.67 9.68
CA PRO A 277 38.33 14.40 9.05
C PRO A 277 38.33 13.34 10.14
N LYS A 278 37.17 12.74 10.43
CA LYS A 278 37.12 11.54 11.26
C LYS A 278 37.99 10.50 10.55
N VAL A 279 39.15 10.17 11.11
CA VAL A 279 40.03 9.12 10.59
C VAL A 279 39.20 7.83 10.55
N PRO A 280 38.86 7.32 9.36
CA PRO A 280 38.03 6.13 9.29
C PRO A 280 38.86 4.96 9.81
N LYS A 281 38.35 4.26 10.84
CA LYS A 281 38.90 2.96 11.23
C LYS A 281 38.97 2.10 9.97
N LYS A 282 40.18 1.70 9.53
CA LYS A 282 40.42 0.86 8.35
C LYS A 282 39.64 -0.45 8.52
N LYS A 283 38.43 -0.52 7.96
CA LYS A 283 37.73 -1.79 7.78
C LYS A 283 38.47 -2.56 6.69
N LYS A 284 38.86 -3.80 6.99
CA LYS A 284 39.54 -4.71 6.04
C LYS A 284 38.64 -5.11 4.86
N GLU A 285 37.33 -4.96 5.00
CA GLU A 285 36.34 -5.30 3.97
C GLU A 285 36.13 -4.15 2.97
N ASN A 286 35.89 -4.51 1.70
CA ASN A 286 35.53 -3.55 0.66
C ASN A 286 34.12 -2.99 0.93
N TRP A 287 34.05 -1.91 1.72
CA TRP A 287 32.81 -1.24 2.15
C TRP A 287 31.82 -1.03 1.02
N LEU A 288 32.29 -0.70 -0.18
CA LEU A 288 31.44 -0.44 -1.33
C LEU A 288 30.71 -1.71 -1.77
N GLN A 289 31.42 -2.83 -1.86
CA GLN A 289 30.81 -4.11 -2.25
C GLN A 289 29.80 -4.57 -1.20
N VAL A 290 30.15 -4.48 0.09
CA VAL A 290 29.25 -4.83 1.19
C VAL A 290 27.97 -3.98 1.15
N SER A 291 28.11 -2.67 0.95
CA SER A 291 26.97 -1.74 0.88
C SER A 291 26.08 -1.99 -0.35
N ILE A 292 26.70 -2.28 -1.50
CA ILE A 292 25.96 -2.68 -2.71
C ILE A 292 25.17 -3.97 -2.47
N HIS A 293 25.79 -4.97 -1.84
CA HIS A 293 25.11 -6.23 -1.52
C HIS A 293 23.95 -6.01 -0.55
N LYS A 294 24.13 -5.19 0.49
CA LYS A 294 23.09 -4.84 1.46
C LYS A 294 21.87 -4.17 0.82
N ASN A 295 22.10 -3.20 -0.08
CA ASN A 295 21.04 -2.42 -0.73
C ASN A 295 20.52 -3.06 -2.03
N SER A 296 21.09 -4.20 -2.44
CA SER A 296 20.64 -4.93 -3.62
C SER A 296 19.32 -5.64 -3.39
N TYR A 297 18.50 -5.71 -4.45
CA TYR A 297 17.25 -6.44 -4.43
C TYR A 297 17.52 -7.96 -4.36
N LYS A 298 16.93 -8.62 -3.36
CA LYS A 298 16.98 -10.08 -3.22
C LYS A 298 16.04 -10.71 -4.24
N VAL A 299 16.62 -11.32 -5.26
CA VAL A 299 15.84 -12.03 -6.29
C VAL A 299 15.27 -13.31 -5.69
N THR A 300 13.94 -13.42 -5.69
CA THR A 300 13.24 -14.62 -5.22
C THR A 300 12.91 -15.50 -6.44
N PRO A 301 13.33 -16.78 -6.48
CA PRO A 301 12.91 -17.71 -7.52
C PRO A 301 11.40 -17.97 -7.42
N LEU A 302 10.77 -18.33 -8.54
CA LEU A 302 9.32 -18.53 -8.60
C LEU A 302 8.80 -19.55 -7.57
N GLU A 303 9.59 -20.58 -7.27
CA GLU A 303 9.24 -21.63 -6.29
C GLU A 303 9.25 -21.14 -4.84
N ALA A 304 10.13 -20.19 -4.52
CA ALA A 304 10.18 -19.54 -3.21
C ALA A 304 9.14 -18.42 -3.07
N VAL A 305 8.48 -18.01 -4.16
CA VAL A 305 7.26 -17.21 -4.06
C VAL A 305 6.18 -18.15 -3.57
N PRO A 306 5.61 -17.95 -2.35
CA PRO A 306 4.69 -18.90 -1.76
C PRO A 306 3.62 -19.29 -2.76
N LYS A 307 3.47 -20.58 -3.07
CA LYS A 307 2.32 -21.16 -3.80
C LYS A 307 1.05 -21.08 -2.95
N ILE A 308 0.82 -19.95 -2.27
CA ILE A 308 -0.48 -19.65 -1.69
C ILE A 308 -1.38 -19.33 -2.87
N LEU A 309 -2.29 -20.27 -3.07
CA LEU A 309 -3.25 -20.44 -4.13
C LEU A 309 -3.72 -19.16 -4.81
N SER A 310 -3.57 -19.16 -6.13
CA SER A 310 -4.38 -18.45 -7.11
C SER A 310 -4.69 -16.98 -6.81
N HIS A 311 -3.87 -16.06 -7.33
CA HIS A 311 -4.22 -14.68 -7.78
C HIS A 311 -5.09 -13.77 -6.89
N THR A 312 -5.45 -14.17 -5.68
CA THR A 312 -6.55 -13.58 -4.92
C THR A 312 -6.32 -13.86 -3.43
N GLY A 313 -5.32 -13.19 -2.85
CA GLY A 313 -5.15 -13.10 -1.41
C GLY A 313 -6.35 -12.36 -0.83
N TYR A 314 -7.39 -13.11 -0.47
CA TYR A 314 -8.72 -12.57 -0.18
C TYR A 314 -8.90 -12.08 1.27
N GLY A 315 -8.04 -12.45 2.22
CA GLY A 315 -8.18 -12.01 3.61
C GLY A 315 -6.90 -12.17 4.44
N THR A 316 -6.70 -11.27 5.40
CA THR A 316 -5.67 -11.39 6.45
C THR A 316 -6.12 -12.42 7.48
N LEU A 317 -5.22 -13.32 7.89
CA LEU A 317 -5.49 -14.35 8.91
C LEU A 317 -5.36 -13.77 10.33
N ASN A 318 -6.04 -14.41 11.30
CA ASN A 318 -5.81 -14.12 12.71
C ASN A 318 -4.47 -14.73 13.16
N PRO A 319 -3.58 -13.98 13.84
CA PRO A 319 -2.35 -14.51 14.42
C PRO A 319 -2.63 -15.58 15.47
N LEU A 320 -1.78 -16.60 15.56
CA LEU A 320 -1.92 -17.71 16.52
C LEU A 320 -1.96 -17.21 17.98
N GLU A 321 -1.09 -16.26 18.34
CA GLU A 321 -1.07 -15.64 19.66
C GLU A 321 -2.43 -15.02 20.05
N LYS A 322 -3.15 -14.45 19.08
CA LYS A 322 -4.46 -13.85 19.29
C LYS A 322 -5.55 -14.91 19.48
N ILE A 323 -5.36 -16.09 18.90
CA ILE A 323 -6.27 -17.24 19.03
C ILE A 323 -6.14 -17.87 20.41
N GLU A 324 -4.92 -18.00 20.91
CA GLU A 324 -4.64 -18.58 22.23
C GLU A 324 -5.17 -17.71 23.37
N LYS A 325 -4.97 -16.39 23.28
CA LYS A 325 -5.45 -15.41 24.26
C LYS A 325 -6.97 -15.17 24.22
N ALA A 326 -7.68 -15.77 23.27
CA ALA A 326 -9.11 -15.52 23.06
C ALA A 326 -10.01 -16.39 23.96
N ASN A 327 -11.13 -15.82 24.38
CA ASN A 327 -12.20 -16.57 25.06
C ASN A 327 -12.66 -17.76 24.20
N LYS A 328 -13.08 -18.87 24.84
CA LYS A 328 -13.52 -20.12 24.18
C LYS A 328 -14.47 -19.92 23.00
N THR A 329 -15.42 -18.98 23.10
CA THR A 329 -16.37 -18.66 22.03
C THR A 329 -15.72 -17.92 20.85
N LEU A 330 -14.83 -16.98 21.14
CA LEU A 330 -14.13 -16.16 20.16
C LEU A 330 -13.05 -16.98 19.42
N ARG A 331 -12.31 -17.82 20.17
CA ARG A 331 -11.31 -18.75 19.66
C ARG A 331 -11.87 -19.66 18.56
N LYS A 332 -13.03 -20.28 18.82
CA LYS A 332 -13.73 -21.12 17.84
C LYS A 332 -14.08 -20.36 16.55
N GLU A 333 -14.36 -19.06 16.64
CA GLU A 333 -14.67 -18.25 15.44
C GLU A 333 -13.40 -17.85 14.68
N PHE A 334 -12.28 -17.64 15.36
CA PHE A 334 -10.99 -17.35 14.71
C PHE A 334 -10.45 -18.55 13.97
N GLU A 335 -10.52 -19.74 14.57
CA GLU A 335 -10.14 -21.00 13.94
C GLU A 335 -10.98 -21.27 12.69
N LYS A 336 -12.31 -21.07 12.78
CA LYS A 336 -13.21 -21.16 11.61
C LYS A 336 -12.87 -20.17 10.50
N TYR A 337 -12.55 -18.93 10.87
CA TYR A 337 -12.16 -17.91 9.91
C TYR A 337 -10.86 -18.30 9.20
N ASN A 338 -9.83 -18.69 9.95
CA ASN A 338 -8.55 -19.08 9.36
C ASN A 338 -8.74 -20.30 8.44
N TYR A 339 -9.48 -21.30 8.90
CA TYR A 339 -9.81 -22.49 8.11
C TYR A 339 -10.55 -22.15 6.80
N PHE A 340 -11.49 -21.20 6.81
CA PHE A 340 -12.22 -20.80 5.59
C PHE A 340 -11.30 -20.23 4.51
N TRP A 341 -10.26 -19.50 4.92
CA TRP A 341 -9.31 -18.86 3.99
C TRP A 341 -8.18 -19.80 3.54
N THR A 342 -7.76 -20.74 4.39
CA THR A 342 -6.74 -21.73 4.05
C THR A 342 -7.29 -22.93 3.30
N ASN A 343 -8.59 -23.22 3.40
CA ASN A 343 -9.19 -24.38 2.76
C ASN A 343 -9.47 -24.12 1.27
N ASP A 344 -8.81 -24.91 0.42
CA ASP A 344 -8.87 -24.86 -1.04
C ASP A 344 -10.20 -25.31 -1.65
N SER A 345 -10.98 -26.10 -0.91
CA SER A 345 -12.30 -26.56 -1.36
C SER A 345 -13.36 -25.45 -1.35
N THR A 346 -13.06 -24.28 -0.77
CA THR A 346 -14.01 -23.16 -0.69
C THR A 346 -14.18 -22.48 -2.04
N LYS A 347 -15.39 -22.60 -2.62
CA LYS A 347 -15.75 -21.97 -3.90
C LYS A 347 -15.52 -20.46 -3.90
N ARG A 348 -14.97 -19.93 -5.00
CA ARG A 348 -14.62 -18.51 -5.19
C ARG A 348 -15.75 -17.53 -4.83
N PHE A 349 -16.98 -17.76 -5.31
CA PHE A 349 -18.11 -16.87 -5.03
C PHE A 349 -18.44 -16.74 -3.53
N ARG A 350 -18.13 -17.78 -2.71
CA ARG A 350 -18.33 -17.73 -1.26
C ARG A 350 -17.31 -16.79 -0.62
N ARG A 351 -16.06 -16.87 -1.08
CA ARG A 351 -14.98 -15.97 -0.67
C ARG A 351 -15.31 -14.52 -1.05
N ASP A 352 -15.71 -14.28 -2.30
CA ASP A 352 -16.09 -12.95 -2.79
C ASP A 352 -17.21 -12.32 -1.94
N ARG A 353 -18.27 -13.10 -1.65
CA ARG A 353 -19.37 -12.64 -0.80
C ARG A 353 -18.90 -12.33 0.62
N GLU A 354 -18.07 -13.19 1.22
CA GLU A 354 -17.57 -12.95 2.57
C GLU A 354 -16.72 -11.68 2.66
N ILE A 355 -15.90 -11.38 1.64
CA ILE A 355 -15.12 -10.13 1.57
C ILE A 355 -16.01 -8.91 1.56
N GLU A 356 -17.13 -8.93 0.82
CA GLU A 356 -18.09 -7.82 0.84
C GLU A 356 -18.63 -7.58 2.25
N TYR A 357 -19.01 -8.64 2.96
CA TYR A 357 -19.46 -8.50 4.35
C TYR A 357 -18.37 -7.97 5.26
N GLN A 358 -17.12 -8.41 5.11
CA GLN A 358 -16.02 -7.89 5.91
C GLN A 358 -15.70 -6.43 5.59
N LYS A 359 -15.75 -6.03 4.31
CA LYS A 359 -15.65 -4.63 3.87
C LYS A 359 -16.70 -3.77 4.55
N TYR A 360 -17.96 -4.20 4.52
CA TYR A 360 -19.04 -3.48 5.19
C TYR A 360 -18.83 -3.44 6.71
N ALA A 361 -18.44 -4.55 7.33
CA ALA A 361 -18.17 -4.62 8.75
C ALA A 361 -17.07 -3.64 9.18
N GLN A 362 -15.97 -3.56 8.42
CA GLN A 362 -14.87 -2.64 8.69
C GLN A 362 -15.29 -1.18 8.52
N LYS A 363 -16.08 -0.86 7.49
CA LYS A 363 -16.63 0.50 7.30
C LYS A 363 -17.54 0.92 8.44
N ILE A 364 -18.46 0.04 8.86
CA ILE A 364 -19.35 0.28 10.00
C ILE A 364 -18.51 0.53 11.26
N TRP A 365 -17.51 -0.31 11.50
CA TRP A 365 -16.64 -0.21 12.67
C TRP A 365 -15.87 1.11 12.71
N ASN A 366 -15.26 1.50 11.60
CA ASN A 366 -14.49 2.74 11.48
C ASN A 366 -15.39 3.98 11.65
N PHE A 367 -16.58 3.97 11.06
CA PHE A 367 -17.56 5.04 11.20
C PHE A 367 -18.03 5.20 12.65
N VAL A 368 -18.42 4.11 13.31
CA VAL A 368 -18.84 4.15 14.72
C VAL A 368 -17.72 4.63 15.64
N LYS A 369 -16.48 4.19 15.41
CA LYS A 369 -15.33 4.66 16.18
C LYS A 369 -15.06 6.15 16.00
N HIS A 370 -15.15 6.64 14.76
CA HIS A 370 -14.92 8.04 14.44
C HIS A 370 -15.95 8.95 15.11
N GLU A 371 -17.23 8.60 15.03
CA GLU A 371 -18.30 9.36 15.67
C GLU A 371 -18.25 9.27 17.20
N ASN A 372 -17.92 8.10 17.77
CA ASN A 372 -17.69 7.96 19.21
C ASN A 372 -16.52 8.84 19.67
N GLY A 373 -15.46 8.97 18.87
CA GLY A 373 -14.33 9.86 19.15
C GLY A 373 -14.73 11.34 19.19
N LYS A 374 -15.78 11.73 18.46
CA LYS A 374 -16.40 13.07 18.54
C LYS A 374 -17.45 13.20 19.65
N GLY A 375 -17.61 12.17 20.50
CA GLY A 375 -18.64 12.13 21.55
C GLY A 375 -20.06 11.86 21.04
N ARG A 376 -20.26 11.55 19.75
CA ARG A 376 -21.57 11.30 19.14
C ARG A 376 -21.96 9.83 19.25
N LYS A 377 -23.25 9.57 19.44
CA LYS A 377 -23.80 8.20 19.50
C LYS A 377 -24.35 7.80 18.12
N CYS A 378 -23.89 6.68 17.57
CA CYS A 378 -24.38 6.17 16.28
C CYS A 378 -25.56 5.22 16.44
N SER A 379 -26.65 5.47 15.70
CA SER A 379 -27.79 4.56 15.58
C SER A 379 -27.64 3.62 14.38
N VAL A 380 -28.43 2.54 14.34
CA VAL A 380 -28.42 1.59 13.22
C VAL A 380 -28.95 2.25 11.93
N ASN A 381 -29.99 3.08 12.03
CA ASN A 381 -30.55 3.79 10.88
C ASN A 381 -29.53 4.75 10.26
N GLN A 382 -28.85 5.55 11.10
CA GLN A 382 -27.80 6.46 10.64
C GLN A 382 -26.69 5.72 9.88
N ILE A 383 -26.29 4.54 10.35
CA ILE A 383 -25.30 3.69 9.66
C ILE A 383 -25.83 3.23 8.31
N CYS A 384 -27.10 2.83 8.22
CA CYS A 384 -27.69 2.39 6.96
C CYS A 384 -27.77 3.53 5.94
N GLU A 385 -28.13 4.73 6.38
CA GLU A 385 -28.19 5.94 5.56
C GLU A 385 -26.81 6.38 5.07
N GLU A 386 -25.84 6.56 6.00
CA GLU A 386 -24.51 7.07 5.67
C GLU A 386 -23.68 6.12 4.82
N LEU A 387 -23.87 4.80 4.97
CA LEU A 387 -23.17 3.80 4.15
C LEU A 387 -23.96 3.37 2.92
N ASN A 388 -25.21 3.82 2.76
CA ASN A 388 -26.17 3.32 1.77
C ASN A 388 -26.25 1.78 1.77
N LEU A 389 -26.45 1.20 2.96
CA LEU A 389 -26.51 -0.25 3.18
C LEU A 389 -27.93 -0.71 3.45
N HIS A 390 -28.28 -1.85 2.87
CA HIS A 390 -29.54 -2.51 3.19
C HIS A 390 -29.56 -2.93 4.67
N LYS A 391 -30.67 -2.63 5.35
CA LYS A 391 -30.83 -2.83 6.80
C LYS A 391 -30.56 -4.28 7.23
N GLN A 392 -30.97 -5.27 6.43
CA GLN A 392 -30.70 -6.68 6.75
C GLN A 392 -29.21 -7.01 6.79
N THR A 393 -28.41 -6.41 5.91
CA THR A 393 -26.95 -6.60 5.84
C THR A 393 -26.28 -6.01 7.09
N ALA A 394 -26.64 -4.78 7.45
CA ALA A 394 -26.14 -4.11 8.65
C ALA A 394 -26.53 -4.89 9.92
N THR A 395 -27.81 -5.26 10.06
CA THR A 395 -28.31 -6.03 11.21
C THR A 395 -27.64 -7.39 11.33
N ARG A 396 -27.36 -8.09 10.23
CA ARG A 396 -26.61 -9.36 10.25
C ARG A 396 -25.22 -9.19 10.86
N ILE A 397 -24.48 -8.15 10.47
CA ILE A 397 -23.15 -7.83 11.01
C ILE A 397 -23.24 -7.47 12.49
N LEU A 398 -24.14 -6.54 12.84
CA LEU A 398 -24.29 -6.07 14.23
C LEU A 398 -24.74 -7.17 15.19
N ASN A 399 -25.67 -8.04 14.78
CA ASN A 399 -26.10 -9.18 15.59
C ASN A 399 -24.96 -10.17 15.84
N ARG A 400 -24.07 -10.36 14.86
CA ARG A 400 -22.87 -11.17 15.04
C ARG A 400 -21.94 -10.55 16.09
N TRP A 401 -21.73 -9.25 16.04
CA TRP A 401 -20.92 -8.52 17.03
C TRP A 401 -21.52 -8.55 18.43
N LEU A 402 -22.84 -8.44 18.55
CA LEU A 402 -23.55 -8.56 19.83
C LEU A 402 -23.38 -9.96 20.44
N LYS A 403 -23.54 -11.02 19.64
CA LYS A 403 -23.34 -12.41 20.09
C LYS A 403 -21.91 -12.64 20.60
N LEU A 404 -20.93 -11.99 19.99
CA LEU A 404 -19.51 -12.07 20.36
C LEU A 404 -19.09 -11.02 21.39
N LYS A 405 -20.04 -10.24 21.93
CA LYS A 405 -19.80 -9.17 22.92
C LYS A 405 -18.73 -8.16 22.47
N LEU A 406 -18.68 -7.86 21.18
CA LEU A 406 -17.80 -6.82 20.61
C LEU A 406 -18.41 -5.41 20.76
N ILE A 407 -19.74 -5.35 20.78
CA ILE A 407 -20.53 -4.14 21.00
C ILE A 407 -21.63 -4.42 22.04
N ALA A 408 -22.15 -3.36 22.64
CA ALA A 408 -23.34 -3.38 23.48
C ALA A 408 -24.43 -2.45 22.90
N LYS A 409 -25.69 -2.81 23.17
CA LYS A 409 -26.85 -1.97 22.83
C LYS A 409 -27.03 -0.87 23.87
N ARG A 410 -27.35 0.34 23.43
CA ARG A 410 -27.86 1.45 24.26
C ARG A 410 -29.23 1.90 23.74
N ARG A 411 -30.10 2.35 24.65
CA ARG A 411 -31.46 2.80 24.32
C ARG A 411 -31.44 4.08 23.48
N VAL A 412 -32.28 4.13 22.45
CA VAL A 412 -32.51 5.31 21.61
C VAL A 412 -33.80 5.97 22.09
N GLY A 413 -33.69 7.14 22.74
CA GLY A 413 -34.83 7.89 23.25
C GLY A 413 -35.68 7.14 24.30
N TYR A 414 -36.88 7.68 24.56
CA TYR A 414 -37.89 7.14 25.48
C TYR A 414 -38.96 6.27 24.79
N ASN A 415 -38.98 6.22 23.45
CA ASN A 415 -40.11 5.66 22.69
C ASN A 415 -40.03 4.13 22.49
N TYR A 416 -41.22 3.53 22.47
CA TYR A 416 -41.54 2.09 22.42
C TYR A 416 -41.26 1.41 21.06
N TYR A 417 -40.36 1.94 20.22
CA TYR A 417 -40.03 1.27 18.95
C TYR A 417 -39.25 -0.03 19.18
N ASP A 418 -39.46 -1.04 18.33
CA ASP A 418 -38.89 -2.38 18.47
C ASP A 418 -37.35 -2.33 18.62
N ARG A 419 -36.91 -2.62 19.85
CA ARG A 419 -35.50 -2.61 20.32
C ARG A 419 -34.62 -3.61 19.58
N ARG A 420 -35.22 -4.50 18.77
CA ARG A 420 -34.52 -5.43 17.88
C ARG A 420 -34.02 -4.72 16.61
N ILE A 421 -34.61 -3.60 16.23
CA ILE A 421 -34.50 -3.00 14.90
C ILE A 421 -33.58 -1.77 14.87
N ASN A 422 -33.63 -0.88 15.86
CA ASN A 422 -32.76 0.30 15.94
C ASN A 422 -32.26 0.54 17.37
N PHE A 423 -30.96 0.74 17.55
CA PHE A 423 -30.33 0.98 18.87
C PHE A 423 -29.02 1.77 18.71
N TYR A 424 -28.57 2.44 19.78
CA TYR A 424 -27.26 3.07 19.80
C TYR A 424 -26.17 2.03 20.06
N ILE A 425 -25.05 2.15 19.34
CA ILE A 425 -23.94 1.20 19.43
C ILE A 425 -22.88 1.71 20.41
N LYS A 426 -22.63 0.95 21.48
CA LYS A 426 -21.45 1.14 22.34
C LYS A 426 -20.37 0.14 21.94
N VAL A 427 -19.21 0.61 21.54
CA VAL A 427 -18.06 -0.25 21.22
C VAL A 427 -17.40 -0.72 22.52
N LEU A 428 -17.10 -2.01 22.64
CA LEU A 428 -16.48 -2.62 23.84
C LEU A 428 -15.03 -3.04 23.62
N LYS A 429 -14.57 -3.12 22.37
CA LYS A 429 -13.23 -3.57 21.99
C LYS A 429 -12.56 -2.55 21.11
N ASP A 430 -11.23 -2.44 21.19
CA ASP A 430 -10.49 -1.48 20.38
C ASP A 430 -10.28 -1.93 18.94
N GLN A 431 -10.19 -3.23 18.69
CA GLN A 431 -9.97 -3.75 17.35
C GLN A 431 -11.10 -4.67 16.93
N LEU A 432 -11.52 -4.54 15.67
CA LEU A 432 -12.43 -5.50 15.06
C LEU A 432 -11.66 -6.80 14.80
N PRO A 433 -12.07 -7.94 15.36
CA PRO A 433 -11.44 -9.21 15.04
C PRO A 433 -11.87 -9.72 13.66
N PHE A 434 -11.01 -10.53 13.04
CA PHE A 434 -11.36 -11.20 11.78
C PHE A 434 -12.26 -12.41 12.07
N ILE A 435 -13.53 -12.30 11.66
CA ILE A 435 -14.58 -13.30 11.89
C ILE A 435 -15.42 -13.47 10.63
N LEU A 436 -16.09 -14.62 10.53
CA LEU A 436 -17.01 -14.89 9.43
C LEU A 436 -18.40 -14.29 9.69
N TYR A 437 -18.93 -13.59 8.69
CA TYR A 437 -20.27 -12.98 8.70
C TYR A 437 -21.29 -13.78 7.91
N THR A 438 -20.85 -14.47 6.86
CA THR A 438 -21.70 -15.36 6.08
C THR A 438 -21.94 -16.67 6.82
N LYS A 439 -23.21 -17.07 6.90
CA LYS A 439 -23.60 -18.44 7.24
C LYS A 439 -23.91 -19.16 5.95
N PHE A 440 -22.91 -19.80 5.33
CA PHE A 440 -23.20 -20.72 4.25
C PHE A 440 -23.92 -21.92 4.85
N ARG A 441 -25.13 -22.23 4.36
CA ARG A 441 -25.76 -23.52 4.70
C ARG A 441 -24.78 -24.61 4.26
N PRO A 442 -24.50 -25.62 5.12
CA PRO A 442 -23.80 -26.79 4.63
C PRO A 442 -24.57 -27.33 3.43
N SER A 443 -23.87 -27.77 2.38
CA SER A 443 -24.53 -28.51 1.31
C SER A 443 -25.33 -29.61 1.98
N LYS A 444 -26.65 -29.65 1.77
CA LYS A 444 -27.43 -30.82 2.15
C LYS A 444 -26.66 -32.02 1.61
N LYS A 445 -26.23 -32.95 2.47
CA LYS A 445 -25.80 -34.26 1.98
C LYS A 445 -26.91 -34.72 1.04
N ALA A 446 -26.56 -35.14 -0.17
CA ALA A 446 -27.55 -35.73 -1.07
C ALA A 446 -28.31 -36.76 -0.24
N SER A 447 -29.63 -36.57 -0.11
CA SER A 447 -30.49 -37.52 0.57
C SER A 447 -30.23 -38.86 -0.10
N SER A 448 -29.79 -39.85 0.68
CA SER A 448 -29.64 -41.26 0.29
C SER A 448 -31.02 -41.90 0.11
N GLY A 449 -31.89 -41.24 -0.64
CA GLY A 449 -33.24 -41.64 -0.98
C GLY A 449 -33.43 -41.43 -2.47
N VAL A 450 -32.62 -42.10 -3.27
CA VAL A 450 -33.07 -42.54 -4.59
C VAL A 450 -33.79 -43.84 -4.32
N SER A 451 -35.11 -43.78 -4.20
CA SER A 451 -35.94 -44.97 -4.28
C SER A 451 -35.63 -45.65 -5.61
N LYS A 452 -35.18 -46.91 -5.53
CA LYS A 452 -35.40 -47.86 -6.62
C LYS A 452 -36.88 -47.80 -6.97
N ASN A 453 -37.19 -47.36 -8.19
CA ASN A 453 -38.31 -47.80 -9.02
C ASN A 453 -38.44 -46.82 -10.19
N GLU A 454 -37.92 -47.21 -11.33
CA GLU A 454 -38.72 -47.44 -12.55
C GLU A 454 -37.81 -48.15 -13.56
N LYS A 455 -38.38 -49.19 -14.16
CA LYS A 455 -37.75 -50.08 -15.15
C LYS A 455 -37.64 -49.39 -16.50
#